data_AF-A0A378A1F6-F1
#
_entry.id   AF-A0A378A1F6-F1
#
_cell.length_a   1.000
_cell.length_b   1.000
_cell.length_c   1.000
_cell.angle_alpha   90.00
_cell.angle_beta   90.00
_cell.angle_gamma   90.00
#
_symmetry.space_group_name_H-M   'P 1'
#
loop_
_entity.id
_entity.type
_entity.pdbx_description
1 polymer ?
#
loop_
_entity_poly.entity_id
_entity_poly.type
_entity_poly.pdbx_seq_one_letter_code
_entity_poly.pdbx_strand_id
1 'polypeptide(L)' 'MIDASSVVIGDVRIADDVSVWPLVAIRGDVNYVSIGQRSNIQDGSVLHVTHKSSYKPEEIR' A
#
# COMPACT_ATOMS: atom_id res chain seq x y z
N MET A 1 8.54 9.63 3.89
CA MET A 1 7.70 10.46 4.77
C MET A 1 6.28 9.92 4.72
N ILE A 2 5.65 9.73 5.87
CA ILE A 2 4.26 9.29 5.99
C ILE A 2 3.55 10.36 6.82
N ASP A 3 2.55 11.00 6.26
CA ASP A 3 1.76 11.99 7.00
C ASP A 3 1.00 11.32 8.15
N ALA A 4 0.86 12.04 9.28
CA ALA A 4 0.23 11.51 10.47
C ALA A 4 -1.27 11.22 10.30
N SER A 5 -1.93 11.84 9.30
CA SER A 5 -3.33 11.58 8.98
C SER A 5 -3.53 10.38 8.05
N SER A 6 -2.46 9.81 7.50
CA SER A 6 -2.54 8.59 6.70
C SER A 6 -2.74 7.36 7.58
N VAL A 7 -3.45 6.36 7.06
CA VAL A 7 -3.68 5.07 7.73
C VAL A 7 -2.99 3.97 6.94
N VAL A 8 -2.03 3.28 7.56
CA VAL A 8 -1.29 2.17 6.95
C VAL A 8 -1.44 0.93 7.82
N ILE A 9 -2.04 -0.14 7.29
CA ILE A 9 -2.40 -1.36 8.03
C ILE A 9 -1.94 -2.61 7.28
N GLY A 10 -1.36 -3.58 8.00
CA GLY A 10 -1.03 -4.92 7.47
C GLY A 10 0.38 -5.04 6.88
N ASP A 11 0.57 -5.95 5.91
CA ASP A 11 1.83 -6.15 5.20
C ASP A 11 2.00 -5.08 4.11
N VAL A 12 2.49 -3.91 4.54
CA VAL A 12 2.80 -2.79 3.65
C VAL A 12 4.30 -2.54 3.68
N ARG A 13 4.95 -2.72 2.53
CA ARG A 13 6.39 -2.57 2.34
C ARG A 13 6.65 -1.28 1.57
N ILE A 14 7.34 -0.35 2.22
CA ILE A 14 7.60 0.98 1.69
C ILE A 14 9.11 1.14 1.52
N ALA A 15 9.56 1.36 0.29
CA ALA A 15 10.97 1.55 -0.02
C ALA A 15 11.45 3.00 0.27
N ASP A 16 12.74 3.24 0.02
CA ASP A 16 13.36 4.54 0.25
C ASP A 16 12.73 5.67 -0.59
N ASP A 17 12.78 6.88 -0.05
CA ASP A 17 12.29 8.11 -0.69
C ASP A 17 10.81 8.08 -1.10
N VAL A 18 9.99 7.25 -0.46
CA VAL A 18 8.54 7.27 -0.64
C VAL A 18 7.90 8.38 0.19
N SER A 19 6.92 9.07 -0.39
CA SER A 19 6.02 9.99 0.33
C SER A 19 4.58 9.50 0.31
N VAL A 20 3.95 9.45 1.50
CA VAL A 20 2.53 9.16 1.68
C VAL A 20 1.89 10.40 2.28
N TRP A 21 0.93 10.97 1.54
CA TRP A 21 0.37 12.29 1.78
C TRP A 21 -0.90 12.22 2.65
N PRO A 22 -1.41 13.37 3.13
CA PRO A 22 -2.56 13.41 4.03
C PRO A 22 -3.77 12.57 3.57
N LEU A 23 -4.44 11.94 4.53
CA LEU A 23 -5.67 11.16 4.32
C LEU A 23 -5.55 9.96 3.37
N VAL A 24 -4.34 9.50 3.06
CA VAL A 24 -4.14 8.23 2.33
C VAL A 24 -4.49 7.04 3.21
N ALA A 25 -5.18 6.05 2.65
CA ALA A 25 -5.42 4.75 3.28
C ALA A 25 -4.70 3.63 2.50
N ILE A 26 -3.80 2.90 3.14
CA ILE A 26 -3.11 1.73 2.59
C ILE A 26 -3.44 0.53 3.47
N ARG A 27 -4.15 -0.45 2.91
CA ARG A 27 -4.61 -1.63 3.65
C ARG A 27 -4.14 -2.92 2.97
N GLY A 28 -3.07 -3.49 3.51
CA GLY A 28 -2.47 -4.77 3.14
C GLY A 28 -2.77 -5.86 4.18
N ASP A 29 -4.02 -5.98 4.61
CA ASP A 29 -4.48 -6.97 5.61
C ASP A 29 -4.78 -8.34 4.99
N VAL A 30 -5.27 -8.37 3.75
CA VAL A 30 -5.68 -9.60 3.04
C VAL A 30 -4.65 -10.12 2.05
N ASN A 31 -3.70 -9.27 1.68
CA ASN A 31 -2.48 -9.57 0.93
C ASN A 31 -1.47 -8.43 1.16
N TYR A 32 -0.31 -8.43 0.50
CA TYR A 32 0.70 -7.37 0.72
C TYR A 32 0.59 -6.22 -0.28
N VAL A 33 1.02 -5.03 0.15
CA VAL A 33 1.26 -3.87 -0.72
C VAL A 33 2.76 -3.59 -0.74
N SER A 34 3.36 -3.49 -1.94
CA SER A 34 4.77 -3.12 -2.09
C SER A 34 4.89 -1.83 -2.89
N ILE A 35 5.44 -0.78 -2.28
CA ILE A 35 5.66 0.53 -2.90
C ILE A 35 7.16 0.70 -3.18
N GLY A 36 7.49 0.89 -4.45
CA GLY A 36 8.86 1.04 -4.93
C GLY A 36 9.48 2.40 -4.61
N GLN A 37 10.81 2.49 -4.72
CA GLN A 37 11.58 3.68 -4.37
C GLN A 37 11.12 4.93 -5.12
N ARG A 38 11.20 6.10 -4.47
CA ARG A 38 10.90 7.42 -5.06
C ARG A 38 9.46 7.56 -5.59
N SER A 39 8.53 6.79 -5.01
CA SER A 39 7.09 6.92 -5.31
C SER A 39 6.43 7.98 -4.44
N ASN A 40 5.38 8.63 -4.96
CA ASN A 40 4.48 9.45 -4.14
C ASN A 40 3.07 8.90 -4.22
N ILE A 41 2.43 8.73 -3.05
CA ILE A 41 1.01 8.36 -2.91
C ILE A 41 0.29 9.59 -2.39
N GLN A 42 -0.45 10.27 -3.27
CA GLN A 42 -1.04 11.58 -2.99
C GLN A 42 -2.34 11.50 -2.21
N ASP A 43 -2.72 12.67 -1.70
CA ASP A 43 -3.80 12.92 -0.76
C ASP A 43 -5.08 12.14 -1.09
N GLY A 44 -5.67 11.52 -0.06
CA GLY A 44 -6.94 10.80 -0.19
C GLY A 44 -6.91 9.50 -1.01
N SER A 45 -5.75 9.06 -1.51
CA SER A 45 -5.63 7.79 -2.24
C SER A 45 -5.97 6.59 -1.37
N VAL A 46 -6.56 5.54 -1.97
CA VAL A 46 -6.85 4.28 -1.30
C VAL A 46 -6.15 3.13 -2.02
N LEU A 47 -5.26 2.45 -1.33
CA LEU A 47 -4.57 1.25 -1.80
C LEU A 47 -5.10 0.05 -1.00
N HIS A 48 -5.68 -0.92 -1.71
CA HIS A 48 -6.18 -2.15 -1.14
C HIS A 48 -5.95 -3.30 -2.11
N VAL A 49 -5.87 -4.51 -1.57
CA VAL A 49 -5.57 -5.74 -2.29
C VAL A 49 -6.69 -6.75 -2.11
N THR A 50 -6.70 -7.80 -2.92
CA THR A 50 -7.70 -8.87 -2.82
C THR A 50 -7.06 -10.11 -2.21
N HIS A 51 -7.85 -10.90 -1.49
CA HIS A 51 -7.43 -12.22 -1.03
C HIS A 51 -6.93 -13.10 -2.19
N LYS A 52 -5.96 -13.96 -1.87
CA LYS A 52 -5.61 -15.10 -2.73
C LYS A 52 -6.86 -15.96 -2.94
N SER A 53 -7.12 -16.34 -4.18
CA SER A 53 -8.25 -17.22 -4.52
C SER A 53 -7.81 -18.28 -5.53
N SER A 54 -8.62 -19.32 -5.73
CA SER A 54 -8.35 -20.33 -6.76
C SER A 54 -8.26 -19.74 -8.18
N TYR A 55 -8.89 -18.58 -8.43
CA TYR A 55 -8.82 -17.86 -9.70
C TYR A 55 -7.59 -16.94 -9.83
N LYS A 56 -6.97 -16.58 -8.71
CA LYS A 56 -5.68 -15.85 -8.65
C LYS A 56 -4.82 -16.47 -7.53
N PRO A 57 -4.24 -17.65 -7.80
CA PRO A 57 -3.51 -18.42 -6.77
C PRO A 57 -2.18 -17.77 -6.40
N GLU A 58 -1.55 -17.05 -7.34
CA GLU A 58 -0.32 -16.29 -7.12
C GLU A 58 -0.43 -14.87 -7.67
N GLU A 59 0.18 -13.92 -6.96
CA GLU A 59 0.44 -12.58 -7.50
C GLU A 59 1.60 -12.67 -8.48
N ILE A 60 1.29 -12.47 -9.77
CA ILE A 60 2.30 -12.27 -10.81
C ILE A 60 3.13 -11.06 -10.39
N ARG A 61 4.43 -11.28 -10.13
CA ARG A 61 5.41 -10.26 -9.75
C ARG A 61 5.63 -9.24 -10.86
#